data_AF-A0A0L0G123-F1
#
_entry.id   AF-A0A0L0G123-F1
#
_cell.length_a   1.000
_cell.length_b   1.000
_cell.length_c   1.000
_cell.angle_alpha   90.00
_cell.angle_beta   90.00
_cell.angle_gamma   90.00
#
_symmetry.space_group_name_H-M   'P 1'
#
loop_
_entity.id
_entity.type
_entity.pdbx_description
1 polymer ?
#
loop_
_entity_poly.entity_id
_entity_poly.type
_entity_poly.pdbx_seq_one_letter_code
_entity_poly.pdbx_strand_id
1 'polypeptide(L)'
;MDIFSVTTADGVNYGHLEVFLGLLSDIDLESECVRWMGEIRLTLWCIVRLLSLRRENCTMSWLPIEKTSNDVAGNTTDEAQGYGPKRHFAGKELTADWTTEVMDFTTILLMNVPWISMDGWASPFASNDDGGLDLIYSNKGRPELQAMLLAEREPYAANHPDDYKFHKVKALKFEYTTLPEAGGKINVDGEDMGHHKSIEVESHRKLMSFLAPKSLVLPKYAWPPHNEMYPLAVRRPSDVSTVDP
;
A
#
# COMPACT_ATOMS: atom_id res chain seq x y z
N MET A 1 -11.84 -4.36 11.45
CA MET A 1 -10.83 -4.18 10.41
C MET A 1 -11.29 -3.11 9.45
N ASP A 2 -10.36 -2.29 9.01
CA ASP A 2 -10.58 -1.24 8.03
C ASP A 2 -10.73 -1.86 6.64
N ILE A 3 -11.49 -1.19 5.80
CA ILE A 3 -11.66 -1.49 4.37
C ILE A 3 -11.24 -0.23 3.64
N PHE A 4 -10.57 -0.33 2.50
CA PHE A 4 -10.36 0.82 1.64
C PHE A 4 -11.20 0.72 0.37
N SER A 5 -11.63 1.86 -0.15
CA SER A 5 -12.29 1.95 -1.45
C SER A 5 -11.29 2.41 -2.50
N VAL A 6 -11.27 1.75 -3.65
CA VAL A 6 -10.52 2.13 -4.85
C VAL A 6 -11.53 2.58 -5.90
N THR A 7 -11.50 3.86 -6.25
CA THR A 7 -12.34 4.45 -7.28
C THR A 7 -11.55 4.57 -8.57
N THR A 8 -12.09 4.02 -9.65
CA THR A 8 -11.55 4.08 -11.01
C THR A 8 -12.59 4.69 -11.95
N ALA A 9 -12.27 4.79 -13.24
CA ALA A 9 -13.23 5.22 -14.26
C ALA A 9 -14.42 4.25 -14.40
N ASP A 10 -14.22 2.96 -14.11
CA ASP A 10 -15.23 1.91 -14.32
C ASP A 10 -16.15 1.73 -13.11
N GLY A 11 -15.73 2.19 -11.93
CA GLY A 11 -16.53 2.10 -10.72
C GLY A 11 -15.70 2.10 -9.45
N VAL A 12 -16.25 1.47 -8.41
CA VAL A 12 -15.66 1.43 -7.07
C VAL A 12 -15.50 -0.01 -6.65
N ASN A 13 -14.29 -0.34 -6.21
CA ASN A 13 -13.94 -1.63 -5.65
C ASN A 13 -13.50 -1.43 -4.21
N TYR A 14 -13.66 -2.47 -3.40
CA TYR A 14 -13.28 -2.43 -2.00
C TYR A 14 -12.25 -3.51 -1.75
N GLY A 15 -11.17 -3.13 -1.06
CA GLY A 15 -10.12 -4.04 -0.63
C GLY A 15 -9.88 -3.90 0.87
N HIS A 16 -9.12 -4.83 1.40
CA HIS A 16 -8.80 -4.90 2.82
C HIS A 16 -7.36 -5.31 3.08
N LEU A 17 -6.61 -5.71 2.06
CA LEU A 17 -5.23 -6.16 2.19
C LEU A 17 -4.29 -5.08 1.64
N GLU A 18 -4.36 -4.81 0.34
CA GLU A 18 -3.37 -3.97 -0.34
C GLU A 18 -3.80 -3.41 -1.70
N VAL A 19 -3.05 -2.40 -2.16
CA VAL A 19 -3.03 -1.94 -3.55
C VAL A 19 -1.58 -1.92 -4.04
N PHE A 20 -1.29 -2.55 -5.18
CA PHE A 20 0.02 -2.46 -5.84
C PHE A 20 -0.05 -1.77 -7.20
N LEU A 21 0.98 -0.98 -7.47
CA LEU A 21 1.27 -0.36 -8.75
C LEU A 21 2.74 -0.61 -9.12
N GLY A 22 3.02 -0.73 -10.42
CA GLY A 22 4.35 -0.99 -10.95
C GLY A 22 4.83 -2.43 -10.71
N LEU A 23 6.09 -2.58 -10.29
CA LEU A 23 6.79 -3.88 -10.24
C LEU A 23 6.04 -4.97 -9.48
N LEU A 24 5.48 -4.68 -8.30
CA LEU A 24 4.81 -5.71 -7.50
C LEU A 24 3.49 -6.17 -8.09
N SER A 25 2.70 -5.23 -8.63
CA SER A 25 1.46 -5.54 -9.36
C SER A 25 1.77 -6.46 -10.55
N ASP A 26 2.82 -6.10 -11.30
CA ASP A 26 3.29 -6.87 -12.42
C ASP A 26 3.74 -8.29 -12.06
N ILE A 27 4.48 -8.45 -10.95
CA ILE A 27 4.94 -9.75 -10.47
C ILE A 27 3.75 -10.64 -10.15
N ASP A 28 2.81 -10.12 -9.35
CA ASP A 28 1.70 -10.92 -8.86
C ASP A 28 0.76 -11.33 -10.00
N LEU A 29 0.30 -10.37 -10.80
CA LEU A 29 -0.68 -10.60 -11.86
C LEU A 29 -0.14 -11.45 -13.02
N GLU A 30 1.08 -11.20 -13.49
CA GLU A 30 1.61 -11.95 -14.63
C GLU A 30 2.09 -13.36 -14.26
N SER A 31 2.48 -13.58 -12.99
CA SER A 31 2.89 -14.91 -12.51
C SER A 31 1.74 -15.92 -12.46
N GLU A 32 0.48 -15.48 -12.59
CA GLU A 32 -0.71 -16.35 -12.64
C GLU A 32 -0.65 -17.40 -13.75
N CYS A 33 0.10 -17.15 -14.83
CA CYS A 33 0.31 -18.15 -15.90
C CYS A 33 1.02 -19.43 -15.41
N VAL A 34 1.72 -19.36 -14.28
CA VAL A 34 2.41 -20.49 -13.63
C VAL A 34 1.89 -20.73 -12.20
N ARG A 35 0.61 -20.43 -11.92
CA ARG A 35 -0.03 -20.61 -10.61
C ARG A 35 0.17 -22.01 -10.00
N TRP A 36 0.32 -23.04 -10.83
CA TRP A 36 0.58 -24.42 -10.41
C TRP A 36 1.89 -24.59 -9.61
N MET A 37 2.82 -23.62 -9.68
CA MET A 37 4.05 -23.62 -8.90
C MET A 37 3.87 -23.19 -7.43
N GLY A 38 2.72 -22.64 -7.05
CA GLY A 38 2.52 -22.07 -5.72
C GLY A 38 3.36 -20.79 -5.53
N GLU A 39 3.79 -20.51 -4.31
CA GLU A 39 4.43 -19.23 -3.94
C GLU A 39 5.73 -18.93 -4.68
N ILE A 40 6.50 -19.96 -5.08
CA ILE A 40 7.75 -19.78 -5.83
C ILE A 40 7.54 -19.08 -7.18
N ARG A 41 6.30 -19.05 -7.71
CA ARG A 41 5.95 -18.29 -8.91
C ARG A 41 6.31 -16.81 -8.76
N LEU A 42 6.12 -16.23 -7.57
CA LEU A 42 6.40 -14.82 -7.30
C LEU A 42 7.91 -14.57 -7.35
N THR A 43 8.71 -15.49 -6.81
CA THR A 43 10.18 -15.43 -6.89
C THR A 43 10.68 -15.52 -8.33
N LEU A 44 10.14 -16.46 -9.11
CA LEU A 44 10.53 -16.62 -10.52
C LEU A 44 10.14 -15.39 -11.34
N TRP A 45 8.93 -14.87 -11.15
CA TRP A 45 8.46 -13.71 -11.88
C TRP A 45 9.15 -12.41 -11.44
N CYS A 46 9.51 -12.31 -10.16
CA CYS A 46 10.41 -11.29 -9.64
C CYS A 46 11.73 -11.26 -10.42
N ILE A 47 12.39 -12.41 -10.62
CA ILE A 47 13.63 -12.46 -11.40
C ILE A 47 13.39 -11.97 -12.84
N VAL A 48 12.33 -12.46 -13.49
CA VAL A 48 11.96 -12.03 -14.86
C VAL A 48 11.77 -10.51 -14.91
N ARG A 49 11.01 -9.93 -13.97
CA ARG A 49 10.69 -8.50 -13.96
C ARG A 49 11.84 -7.61 -13.50
N LEU A 50 12.73 -8.10 -12.64
CA LEU A 50 13.98 -7.39 -12.33
C LEU A 50 14.89 -7.31 -13.56
N LEU A 51 14.95 -8.35 -14.39
CA LEU A 51 15.70 -8.33 -15.65
C LEU A 51 15.10 -7.38 -16.70
N SER A 52 13.78 -7.17 -16.66
CA SER A 52 13.03 -6.26 -17.53
C SER A 52 12.38 -5.11 -16.76
N LEU A 53 13.08 -4.54 -15.77
CA LEU A 53 12.53 -3.53 -14.87
C LEU A 53 12.06 -2.29 -15.63
N ARG A 54 10.83 -1.84 -15.34
CA ARG A 54 10.25 -0.61 -15.88
C ARG A 54 10.22 0.48 -14.81
N ARG A 55 10.23 1.72 -15.29
CA ARG A 55 9.95 2.93 -14.51
C ARG A 55 8.79 3.64 -15.17
N GLU A 56 7.84 4.05 -14.34
CA GLU A 56 6.63 4.73 -14.77
C GLU A 56 6.63 6.13 -14.15
N ASN A 57 5.94 7.08 -14.78
CA ASN A 57 5.84 8.46 -14.26
C ASN A 57 4.41 8.70 -13.77
N CYS A 58 4.29 9.29 -12.59
CA CYS A 58 3.00 9.61 -12.00
C CYS A 58 2.99 10.97 -11.30
N THR A 59 1.79 11.51 -11.18
CA THR A 59 1.44 12.48 -10.15
C THR A 59 0.74 11.73 -9.03
N MET A 60 1.30 11.79 -7.83
CA MET A 60 0.75 11.14 -6.64
C MET A 60 0.44 12.21 -5.60
N SER A 61 -0.80 12.24 -5.14
CA SER A 61 -1.25 13.11 -4.05
C SER A 61 -1.76 12.25 -2.91
N TRP A 62 -1.35 12.52 -1.68
CA TRP A 62 -1.85 11.80 -0.51
C TRP A 62 -2.22 12.75 0.61
N LEU A 63 -3.20 12.33 1.41
CA LEU A 63 -3.60 12.99 2.64
C LEU A 63 -3.02 12.21 3.83
N PRO A 64 -2.03 12.76 4.55
CA PRO A 64 -1.54 12.15 5.78
C PRO A 64 -2.67 11.96 6.80
N ILE A 65 -2.69 10.83 7.52
CA ILE A 65 -3.76 10.53 8.47
C ILE A 65 -3.90 11.61 9.55
N GLU A 66 -2.77 12.17 10.00
CA GLU A 66 -2.69 13.20 11.04
C GLU A 66 -3.34 14.53 10.64
N LYS A 67 -3.39 14.82 9.34
CA LYS A 67 -4.00 16.04 8.79
C LYS A 67 -5.48 15.87 8.43
N THR A 68 -6.05 14.70 8.72
CA THR A 68 -7.48 14.48 8.47
C THR A 68 -8.29 15.22 9.52
N SER A 69 -8.89 16.36 9.14
CA SER A 69 -9.82 17.07 10.02
C SER A 69 -11.10 16.26 10.21
N ASN A 70 -11.62 16.23 11.44
CA ASN A 70 -12.90 15.57 11.75
C ASN A 70 -14.09 16.17 10.97
N ASP A 71 -13.94 17.40 10.47
CA ASP A 71 -14.99 18.14 9.75
C ASP A 71 -15.33 17.57 8.36
N VAL A 72 -14.40 16.80 7.75
CA VAL A 72 -14.65 16.17 6.44
C VAL A 72 -15.80 15.15 6.52
N ALA A 73 -16.00 14.51 7.68
CA ALA A 73 -17.04 13.50 7.91
C ALA A 73 -18.47 14.08 7.93
N GLY A 74 -18.63 15.40 8.10
CA GLY A 74 -19.94 16.04 8.31
C GLY A 74 -20.65 16.55 7.06
N ASN A 75 -19.92 17.00 6.04
CA ASN A 75 -20.48 17.78 4.91
C ASN A 75 -20.31 17.12 3.52
N THR A 76 -20.08 15.82 3.48
CA THR A 76 -19.79 15.08 2.25
C THR A 76 -21.04 14.42 1.68
N THR A 77 -21.47 14.89 0.51
CA THR A 77 -22.37 14.16 -0.39
C THR A 77 -21.52 13.32 -1.35
N ASP A 78 -21.46 12.01 -1.11
CA ASP A 78 -20.98 11.04 -2.11
C ASP A 78 -22.19 10.67 -2.98
N GLU A 79 -22.53 11.56 -3.92
CA GLU A 79 -23.75 11.42 -4.75
C GLU A 79 -23.67 10.26 -5.75
N ALA A 80 -22.48 9.67 -5.92
CA ALA A 80 -22.19 8.72 -6.97
C ALA A 80 -22.53 7.26 -6.63
N GLN A 81 -22.93 6.91 -5.39
CA GLN A 81 -23.20 5.52 -5.04
C GLN A 81 -24.31 5.31 -4.00
N GLY A 82 -25.23 4.37 -4.29
CA GLY A 82 -26.34 4.01 -3.38
C GLY A 82 -25.99 2.97 -2.31
N TYR A 83 -24.82 2.32 -2.40
CA TYR A 83 -24.37 1.28 -1.47
C TYR A 83 -22.87 1.44 -1.16
N GLY A 84 -22.46 1.14 0.08
CA GLY A 84 -21.08 1.24 0.56
C GLY A 84 -20.84 2.41 1.53
N PRO A 85 -19.65 2.50 2.15
CA PRO A 85 -19.29 3.65 2.95
C PRO A 85 -19.15 4.90 2.10
N LYS A 86 -19.46 6.07 2.68
CA LYS A 86 -19.28 7.36 2.01
C LYS A 86 -17.81 7.60 1.74
N ARG A 87 -17.47 7.93 0.49
CA ARG A 87 -16.14 8.37 0.10
C ARG A 87 -16.06 9.89 0.18
N HIS A 88 -15.23 10.37 1.07
CA HIS A 88 -15.13 11.78 1.41
C HIS A 88 -14.30 12.56 0.40
N PHE A 89 -13.34 11.89 -0.26
CA PHE A 89 -12.36 12.53 -1.13
C PHE A 89 -12.55 12.20 -2.61
N ALA A 90 -13.38 11.19 -2.92
CA ALA A 90 -13.65 10.73 -4.27
C ALA A 90 -14.15 11.86 -5.18
N GLY A 91 -13.46 12.11 -6.29
CA GLY A 91 -13.84 13.11 -7.30
C GLY A 91 -13.78 14.57 -6.83
N LYS A 92 -13.26 14.83 -5.63
CA LYS A 92 -13.09 16.19 -5.08
C LYS A 92 -11.75 16.80 -5.42
N GLU A 93 -11.68 18.13 -5.44
CA GLU A 93 -10.42 18.84 -5.56
C GLU A 93 -9.54 18.64 -4.31
N LEU A 94 -8.22 18.71 -4.52
CA LEU A 94 -7.24 18.61 -3.43
C LEU A 94 -7.32 19.85 -2.53
N THR A 95 -7.27 19.65 -1.23
CA THR A 95 -7.18 20.75 -0.24
C THR A 95 -5.73 21.02 0.14
N ALA A 96 -5.47 22.10 0.89
CA ALA A 96 -4.12 22.49 1.33
C ALA A 96 -3.40 21.45 2.21
N ASP A 97 -4.14 20.50 2.79
CA ASP A 97 -3.57 19.45 3.65
C ASP A 97 -2.94 18.29 2.87
N TRP A 98 -3.26 18.17 1.58
CA TRP A 98 -2.70 17.15 0.69
C TRP A 98 -1.26 17.46 0.35
N THR A 99 -0.45 16.40 0.27
CA THR A 99 0.91 16.46 -0.27
C THR A 99 0.89 15.89 -1.67
N THR A 100 1.50 16.59 -2.63
CA THR A 100 1.56 16.16 -4.04
C THR A 100 3.00 16.08 -4.50
N GLU A 101 3.33 14.99 -5.16
CA GLU A 101 4.63 14.73 -5.76
C GLU A 101 4.45 14.27 -7.22
N VAL A 102 5.28 14.80 -8.11
CA VAL A 102 5.41 14.29 -9.48
C VAL A 102 6.74 13.55 -9.54
N MET A 103 6.70 12.26 -9.85
CA MET A 103 7.85 11.38 -9.71
C MET A 103 7.87 10.27 -10.76
N ASP A 104 9.07 9.76 -11.06
CA ASP A 104 9.22 8.42 -11.61
C ASP A 104 9.18 7.40 -10.47
N PHE A 105 8.60 6.23 -10.69
CA PHE A 105 8.52 5.17 -9.68
C PHE A 105 8.78 3.79 -10.29
N THR A 106 9.24 2.87 -9.45
CA THR A 106 9.34 1.44 -9.78
C THR A 106 8.26 0.64 -9.10
N THR A 107 7.87 1.01 -7.87
CA THR A 107 6.77 0.38 -7.16
C THR A 107 6.11 1.34 -6.18
N ILE A 108 4.79 1.22 -6.05
CA ILE A 108 3.99 1.85 -5.01
C ILE A 108 3.12 0.76 -4.37
N LEU A 109 3.06 0.77 -3.05
CA LEU A 109 2.25 -0.12 -2.22
C LEU A 109 1.38 0.75 -1.31
N LEU A 110 0.11 0.39 -1.20
CA LEU A 110 -0.75 0.80 -0.09
C LEU A 110 -1.11 -0.44 0.71
N MET A 111 -0.71 -0.49 1.97
CA MET A 111 -0.88 -1.66 2.83
C MET A 111 -1.85 -1.36 3.96
N ASN A 112 -2.85 -2.21 4.16
CA ASN A 112 -3.76 -2.16 5.31
C ASN A 112 -3.31 -3.13 6.44
N VAL A 113 -2.47 -4.11 6.11
CA VAL A 113 -1.93 -5.11 7.03
C VAL A 113 -0.39 -5.12 6.99
N PRO A 114 0.29 -5.66 8.01
CA PRO A 114 1.75 -5.64 8.03
C PRO A 114 2.42 -6.56 7.01
N TRP A 115 1.76 -7.64 6.60
CA TRP A 115 2.35 -8.69 5.78
C TRP A 115 1.78 -8.69 4.37
N ILE A 116 2.68 -8.76 3.39
CA ILE A 116 2.36 -8.96 1.97
C ILE A 116 2.32 -10.45 1.59
N SER A 117 2.92 -11.31 2.40
CA SER A 117 2.90 -12.76 2.26
C SER A 117 3.20 -13.44 3.60
N MET A 118 3.22 -14.77 3.67
CA MET A 118 3.49 -15.49 4.93
C MET A 118 4.81 -15.10 5.60
N ASP A 119 5.85 -14.82 4.82
CA ASP A 119 7.18 -14.41 5.32
C ASP A 119 7.58 -12.98 4.91
N GLY A 120 6.76 -12.31 4.08
CA GLY A 120 6.98 -10.95 3.61
C GLY A 120 6.39 -9.92 4.58
N TRP A 121 7.24 -9.34 5.43
CA TRP A 121 6.83 -8.30 6.38
C TRP A 121 7.10 -6.90 5.81
N ALA A 122 6.25 -6.42 4.90
CA ALA A 122 6.50 -5.17 4.18
C ALA A 122 6.16 -3.89 4.97
N SER A 123 5.14 -3.95 5.84
CA SER A 123 4.49 -2.74 6.39
C SER A 123 4.42 -2.76 7.92
N PRO A 124 5.52 -2.55 8.64
CA PRO A 124 5.56 -2.75 10.08
C PRO A 124 4.58 -1.85 10.85
N PHE A 125 4.21 -0.69 10.31
CA PHE A 125 3.35 0.30 10.95
C PHE A 125 1.86 0.18 10.56
N ALA A 126 1.52 -0.84 9.76
CA ALA A 126 0.15 -1.08 9.36
C ALA A 126 -0.64 -1.59 10.56
N SER A 127 -1.85 -1.07 10.75
CA SER A 127 -2.75 -1.50 11.80
C SER A 127 -4.14 -1.64 11.21
N ASN A 128 -4.75 -2.79 11.45
CA ASN A 128 -5.98 -3.17 10.80
C ASN A 128 -7.20 -2.32 11.21
N ASP A 129 -7.09 -1.36 12.14
CA ASP A 129 -8.23 -0.61 12.69
C ASP A 129 -7.97 0.86 13.03
N ASP A 130 -6.91 1.46 12.49
CA ASP A 130 -6.51 2.85 12.77
C ASP A 130 -7.13 3.87 11.80
N GLY A 131 -7.73 3.41 10.70
CA GLY A 131 -8.40 4.22 9.69
C GLY A 131 -7.48 4.80 8.63
N GLY A 132 -6.25 4.29 8.50
CA GLY A 132 -5.28 4.66 7.47
C GLY A 132 -4.69 3.47 6.72
N LEU A 133 -3.85 3.78 5.74
CA LEU A 133 -3.06 2.84 4.96
C LEU A 133 -1.59 3.26 5.07
N ASP A 134 -0.70 2.30 5.03
CA ASP A 134 0.73 2.55 4.89
C ASP A 134 1.05 2.70 3.41
N LEU A 135 1.43 3.90 2.99
CA LEU A 135 1.96 4.21 1.67
C LEU A 135 3.46 3.98 1.65
N ILE A 136 3.91 3.07 0.80
CA ILE A 136 5.32 2.73 0.59
C ILE A 136 5.62 2.92 -0.90
N TYR A 137 6.66 3.66 -1.24
CA TYR A 137 7.05 3.81 -2.64
C TYR A 137 8.56 3.95 -2.82
N SER A 138 9.01 3.59 -4.02
CA SER A 138 10.41 3.69 -4.42
C SER A 138 10.54 4.00 -5.91
N ASN A 139 11.64 4.65 -6.27
CA ASN A 139 12.12 4.83 -7.64
C ASN A 139 13.49 4.17 -7.88
N LYS A 140 13.92 3.31 -6.94
CA LYS A 140 15.25 2.68 -6.96
C LYS A 140 15.37 1.59 -8.02
N GLY A 141 16.61 1.16 -8.24
CA GLY A 141 16.99 0.20 -9.26
C GLY A 141 16.88 -1.24 -8.78
N ARG A 142 17.43 -2.14 -9.60
CA ARG A 142 17.39 -3.59 -9.36
C ARG A 142 18.02 -4.01 -8.03
N PRO A 143 19.17 -3.47 -7.58
CA PRO A 143 19.79 -3.93 -6.33
C PRO A 143 18.90 -3.69 -5.10
N GLU A 144 18.32 -2.50 -4.98
CA GLU A 144 17.49 -2.12 -3.83
C GLU A 144 16.14 -2.85 -3.85
N LEU A 145 15.58 -3.08 -5.04
CA LEU A 145 14.34 -3.84 -5.23
C LEU A 145 14.55 -5.33 -4.96
N GLN A 146 15.67 -5.90 -5.43
CA GLN A 146 16.04 -7.28 -5.13
C GLN A 146 16.23 -7.47 -3.62
N ALA A 147 16.90 -6.53 -2.96
CA ALA A 147 17.11 -6.59 -1.52
C ALA A 147 15.78 -6.56 -0.74
N MET A 148 14.83 -5.71 -1.15
CA MET A 148 13.47 -5.73 -0.57
C MET A 148 12.74 -7.05 -0.81
N LEU A 149 12.82 -7.61 -2.01
CA LEU A 149 12.11 -8.84 -2.38
C LEU A 149 12.70 -10.09 -1.73
N LEU A 150 14.00 -10.07 -1.38
CA LEU A 150 14.69 -11.15 -0.69
C LEU A 150 14.74 -10.96 0.83
N ALA A 151 14.32 -9.81 1.33
CA ALA A 151 14.24 -9.54 2.75
C ALA A 151 13.05 -10.31 3.35
N GLU A 152 13.29 -11.59 3.61
CA GLU A 152 12.40 -12.40 4.39
C GLU A 152 12.45 -11.92 5.84
N ARG A 153 11.28 -11.78 6.47
CA ARG A 153 11.15 -11.59 7.92
C ARG A 153 11.72 -10.29 8.50
N GLU A 154 12.15 -9.36 7.65
CA GLU A 154 12.56 -8.01 8.04
C GLU A 154 11.82 -6.97 7.19
N PRO A 155 11.40 -5.84 7.78
CA PRO A 155 10.73 -4.79 7.04
C PRO A 155 11.75 -3.92 6.32
N TYR A 156 12.31 -4.47 5.23
CA TYR A 156 13.42 -3.86 4.50
C TYR A 156 13.15 -2.41 4.13
N ALA A 157 11.96 -2.12 3.60
CA ALA A 157 11.57 -0.77 3.22
C ALA A 157 11.62 0.22 4.40
N ALA A 158 11.18 -0.20 5.59
CA ALA A 158 11.24 0.64 6.79
C ALA A 158 12.67 0.84 7.31
N ASN A 159 13.56 -0.14 7.09
CA ASN A 159 14.96 -0.08 7.50
C ASN A 159 15.87 0.66 6.48
N HIS A 160 15.38 0.97 5.28
CA HIS A 160 16.14 1.62 4.20
C HIS A 160 15.42 2.88 3.69
N PRO A 161 15.34 3.95 4.50
CA PRO A 161 14.57 5.17 4.18
C PRO A 161 15.15 6.03 3.04
N ASP A 162 16.41 5.79 2.68
CA ASP A 162 17.04 6.37 1.49
C ASP A 162 16.57 5.69 0.19
N ASP A 163 16.00 4.48 0.32
CA ASP A 163 15.52 3.65 -0.78
C ASP A 163 14.00 3.62 -0.91
N TYR A 164 13.30 3.69 0.22
CA TYR A 164 11.85 3.64 0.28
C TYR A 164 11.32 4.81 1.09
N LYS A 165 10.26 5.44 0.58
CA LYS A 165 9.50 6.46 1.32
C LYS A 165 8.28 5.81 1.93
N PHE A 166 7.95 6.25 3.14
CA PHE A 166 6.93 5.64 3.98
C PHE A 166 6.05 6.73 4.58
N HIS A 167 4.73 6.62 4.40
CA HIS A 167 3.75 7.54 4.97
C HIS A 167 2.51 6.80 5.47
N LYS A 168 1.92 7.28 6.56
CA LYS A 168 0.58 6.85 6.98
C LYS A 168 -0.47 7.78 6.38
N VAL A 169 -1.35 7.24 5.53
CA VAL A 169 -2.26 8.04 4.72
C VAL A 169 -3.73 7.67 4.94
N LYS A 170 -4.60 8.67 4.90
CA LYS A 170 -6.06 8.48 4.92
C LYS A 170 -6.62 8.21 3.53
N ALA A 171 -6.08 8.93 2.55
CA ALA A 171 -6.50 8.86 1.15
C ALA A 171 -5.34 9.15 0.22
N LEU A 172 -5.44 8.64 -1.01
CA LEU A 172 -4.45 8.79 -2.07
C LEU A 172 -5.16 9.01 -3.41
N LYS A 173 -4.65 9.93 -4.22
CA LYS A 173 -4.99 10.10 -5.62
C LYS A 173 -3.74 9.85 -6.44
N PHE A 174 -3.84 8.96 -7.41
CA PHE A 174 -2.75 8.60 -8.28
C PHE A 174 -3.17 8.79 -9.72
N GLU A 175 -2.30 9.39 -10.52
CA GLU A 175 -2.48 9.52 -11.96
C GLU A 175 -1.17 9.26 -12.68
N TYR A 176 -1.19 8.34 -13.65
CA TYR A 176 -0.11 8.17 -14.60
C TYR A 176 0.06 9.44 -15.45
N THR A 177 1.27 10.00 -15.49
CA THR A 177 1.59 11.12 -16.39
C THR A 177 1.33 10.71 -17.84
N THR A 178 1.80 9.52 -18.19
CA THR A 178 1.49 8.82 -19.43
C THR A 178 1.14 7.38 -19.08
N LEU A 179 -0.05 6.94 -19.48
CA LEU A 179 -0.49 5.57 -19.25
C LEU A 179 0.42 4.60 -20.06
N PRO A 180 1.12 3.65 -19.42
CA PRO A 180 2.05 2.75 -20.12
C PRO A 180 1.31 1.87 -21.13
N GLU A 181 1.83 1.64 -22.34
CA GLU A 181 1.17 0.71 -23.29
C GLU A 181 1.21 -0.76 -22.84
N ALA A 182 2.21 -1.12 -22.05
CA ALA A 182 2.41 -2.43 -21.46
C ALA A 182 2.78 -2.30 -19.98
N GLY A 183 2.11 -3.06 -19.11
CA GLY A 183 2.16 -2.84 -17.67
C GLY A 183 0.99 -1.98 -17.22
N GLY A 184 1.22 -1.12 -16.21
CA GLY A 184 0.21 -0.17 -15.75
C GLY A 184 -1.04 -0.78 -15.12
N LYS A 185 -1.03 -2.09 -14.86
CA LYS A 185 -2.14 -2.78 -14.21
C LYS A 185 -2.15 -2.47 -12.73
N ILE A 186 -3.36 -2.35 -12.20
CA ILE A 186 -3.58 -2.04 -10.79
C ILE A 186 -3.99 -3.34 -10.13
N ASN A 187 -3.25 -3.73 -9.10
CA ASN A 187 -3.57 -4.90 -8.30
C ASN A 187 -4.23 -4.44 -7.00
N VAL A 188 -5.39 -4.99 -6.68
CA VAL A 188 -6.09 -4.77 -5.41
C VAL A 188 -6.39 -6.12 -4.78
N ASP A 189 -5.85 -6.38 -3.59
CA ASP A 189 -5.96 -7.66 -2.88
C ASP A 189 -5.62 -8.91 -3.74
N GLY A 190 -4.69 -8.77 -4.69
CA GLY A 190 -4.28 -9.83 -5.63
C GLY A 190 -5.07 -9.89 -6.94
N GLU A 191 -6.09 -9.04 -7.11
CA GLU A 191 -6.97 -9.04 -8.28
C GLU A 191 -6.61 -7.95 -9.29
N ASP A 192 -6.74 -8.28 -10.58
CA ASP A 192 -6.49 -7.35 -11.69
C ASP A 192 -7.65 -6.36 -11.84
N MET A 193 -7.40 -5.10 -11.47
CA MET A 193 -8.36 -4.01 -11.65
C MET A 193 -8.35 -3.42 -13.06
N GLY A 194 -7.58 -3.98 -13.98
CA GLY A 194 -7.46 -3.49 -15.33
C GLY A 194 -6.52 -2.31 -15.44
N HIS A 195 -6.67 -1.56 -16.54
CA HIS A 195 -5.71 -0.55 -16.96
C HIS A 195 -6.33 0.84 -16.87
N HIS A 196 -6.06 1.52 -15.77
CA HIS A 196 -6.63 2.84 -15.48
C HIS A 196 -5.55 3.91 -15.40
N LYS A 197 -5.83 5.07 -16.02
CA LYS A 197 -4.94 6.23 -15.94
C LYS A 197 -4.84 6.79 -14.53
N SER A 198 -5.95 6.78 -13.79
CA SER A 198 -6.00 7.31 -12.44
C SER A 198 -6.83 6.43 -11.52
N ILE A 199 -6.47 6.47 -10.23
CA ILE A 199 -7.24 5.87 -9.13
C ILE A 199 -7.29 6.81 -7.94
N GLU A 200 -8.36 6.69 -7.17
CA GLU A 200 -8.50 7.33 -5.87
C GLU A 200 -8.76 6.28 -4.80
N VAL A 201 -7.94 6.26 -3.76
CA VAL A 201 -8.01 5.30 -2.65
C VAL A 201 -8.37 6.03 -1.37
N GLU A 202 -9.29 5.49 -0.59
CA GLU A 202 -9.70 6.05 0.71
C GLU A 202 -9.90 4.93 1.73
N SER A 203 -9.29 5.06 2.91
CA SER A 203 -9.48 4.13 4.02
C SER A 203 -10.77 4.41 4.79
N HIS A 204 -11.51 3.35 5.12
CA HIS A 204 -12.76 3.37 5.87
C HIS A 204 -12.63 2.55 7.14
N ARG A 205 -12.78 3.23 8.28
CA ARG A 205 -12.43 2.65 9.57
C ARG A 205 -13.48 1.65 10.05
N LYS A 206 -13.04 0.49 10.54
CA LYS A 206 -13.81 -0.52 11.31
C LYS A 206 -15.08 -1.03 10.63
N LEU A 207 -15.05 -1.25 9.32
CA LEU A 207 -16.21 -1.75 8.57
C LEU A 207 -16.34 -3.28 8.52
N MET A 208 -15.25 -4.02 8.73
CA MET A 208 -15.24 -5.48 8.66
C MET A 208 -14.92 -6.12 10.01
N SER A 209 -15.52 -7.28 10.31
CA SER A 209 -15.20 -8.10 11.48
C SER A 209 -14.70 -9.47 11.05
N PHE A 210 -13.58 -9.93 11.62
CA PHE A 210 -13.02 -11.25 11.38
C PHE A 210 -13.10 -12.12 12.63
N LEU A 211 -13.25 -13.42 12.42
CA LEU A 211 -13.02 -14.40 13.46
C LEU A 211 -11.50 -14.62 13.59
N ALA A 212 -10.97 -14.42 14.79
CA ALA A 212 -9.57 -14.66 15.10
C ALA A 212 -9.43 -15.48 16.39
N PRO A 213 -8.38 -16.31 16.53
CA PRO A 213 -8.03 -16.91 17.81
C PRO A 213 -7.87 -15.83 18.88
N LYS A 214 -8.40 -16.05 20.09
CA LYS A 214 -8.22 -15.11 21.21
C LYS A 214 -6.75 -14.86 21.57
N SER A 215 -5.89 -15.81 21.24
CA SER A 215 -4.44 -15.76 21.45
C SER A 215 -3.68 -15.03 20.33
N LEU A 216 -4.36 -14.59 19.26
CA LEU A 216 -3.71 -13.89 18.15
C LEU A 216 -3.28 -12.50 18.62
N VAL A 217 -1.97 -12.33 18.81
CA VAL A 217 -1.34 -11.02 19.05
C VAL A 217 -0.89 -10.48 17.71
N LEU A 218 -1.47 -9.37 17.27
CA LEU A 218 -0.97 -8.63 16.12
C LEU A 218 0.17 -7.72 16.59
N PRO A 219 1.34 -7.71 15.92
CA PRO A 219 2.36 -6.70 16.11
C PRO A 219 1.72 -5.34 15.90
N LYS A 220 1.87 -4.45 16.88
CA LYS A 220 1.46 -3.06 16.77
C LYS A 220 2.70 -2.22 16.95
N TYR A 221 3.33 -1.83 15.85
CA TYR A 221 4.35 -0.78 15.89
C TYR A 221 3.62 0.56 15.80
N ALA A 222 3.90 1.45 16.76
CA ALA A 222 3.37 2.80 16.70
C ALA A 222 3.98 3.53 15.49
N TRP A 223 3.15 4.31 14.79
CA TRP A 223 3.64 5.27 13.81
C TRP A 223 4.55 6.30 14.51
N PRO A 224 5.80 6.52 14.06
CA PRO A 224 6.72 7.44 14.72
C PRO A 224 6.29 8.91 14.50
N PRO A 225 6.42 9.80 15.50
CA PRO A 225 6.13 11.23 15.32
C PRO A 225 7.13 11.89 14.35
N HIS A 226 6.63 12.85 13.56
CA HIS A 226 7.23 13.46 12.36
C HIS A 226 8.65 14.08 12.45
N ASN A 227 9.35 13.98 13.60
CA ASN A 227 10.68 14.56 13.85
C ASN A 227 11.71 13.58 14.40
N GLU A 228 11.36 12.32 14.65
CA GLU A 228 12.34 11.28 14.96
C GLU A 228 12.56 10.45 13.69
N MET A 229 13.73 10.62 13.10
CA MET A 229 14.23 9.73 12.05
C MET A 229 13.95 8.28 12.45
N TYR A 230 13.32 7.55 11.52
CA TYR A 230 13.02 6.10 11.49
C TYR A 230 13.51 5.32 12.73
N PRO A 231 12.60 4.68 13.49
CA PRO A 231 13.00 3.99 14.70
C PRO A 231 14.10 2.96 14.40
N LEU A 232 15.12 2.97 15.26
CA LEU A 232 16.14 1.93 15.46
C LEU A 232 15.69 0.58 14.88
N ALA A 233 16.42 0.07 13.87
CA ALA A 233 16.25 -1.22 13.19
C ALA A 233 15.00 -1.99 13.64
N VAL A 234 13.88 -1.84 12.91
CA VAL A 234 12.62 -2.49 13.25
C VAL A 234 12.83 -4.01 13.17
N ARG A 235 12.82 -4.67 14.34
CA ARG A 235 12.94 -6.13 14.50
C ARG A 235 11.59 -6.71 14.89
N ARG A 236 11.32 -7.96 14.50
CA ARG A 236 10.06 -8.65 14.84
C ARG A 236 9.86 -8.71 16.35
N PRO A 237 8.61 -8.76 16.83
CA PRO A 237 8.35 -8.92 18.27
C PRO A 237 8.91 -10.24 18.83
N SER A 238 9.07 -11.28 17.99
CA SER A 238 9.71 -12.55 18.36
C SER A 238 11.22 -12.46 18.55
N ASP A 239 11.86 -11.49 17.91
CA ASP A 239 13.32 -11.31 17.88
C ASP A 239 13.76 -10.28 18.94
N VAL A 240 12.81 -9.53 19.51
CA VAL A 240 12.97 -8.81 20.77
C VAL A 240 12.84 -9.85 21.88
N SER A 241 13.97 -10.42 22.30
CA SER A 241 14.04 -11.22 23.53
C SER A 241 13.26 -10.50 24.62
N THR A 242 12.37 -11.23 25.29
CA THR A 242 11.83 -10.85 26.60
C THR A 242 13.00 -10.54 27.53
N VAL A 243 13.43 -9.29 27.55
CA VAL A 243 14.19 -8.76 28.67
C VAL A 243 13.14 -8.22 29.61
N ASP A 244 12.75 -9.12 30.53
CA ASP A 244 11.87 -8.98 31.70
C ASP A 244 12.00 -7.63 32.45
N PRO A 245 11.11 -7.38 33.43
CA PRO A 245 9.69 -7.05 33.39
C PRO A 245 9.40 -5.56 33.66
#